data_AF-X6LAM5-F1
#
_entry.id   AF-X6LAM5-F1
#
_cell.length_a   1.000
_cell.length_b   1.000
_cell.length_c   1.000
_cell.angle_alpha   90.00
_cell.angle_beta   90.00
_cell.angle_gamma   90.00
#
_symmetry.space_group_name_H-M   'P 1'
#
loop_
_entity.id
_entity.type
_entity.pdbx_description
1 polymer ?
#
loop_
_entity_poly.entity_id
_entity_poly.type
_entity_poly.pdbx_seq_one_letter_code
_entity_poly.pdbx_strand_id
1 'polypeptide(L)'
;FDEIGLAEQSPHNPLKILHQLLEHPKISFVGISNWSLDAAKMNRMIMHSIPLMDHNGLMETAKAILKNSTFLNQAITNIITVYEKIMKDRKNTFKLNGNSDFFGARDFY
;
A
#
# COMPACT_ATOMS: atom_id res chain seq x y z
N PHE A 1 13.29 -7.02 -3.05
CA PHE A 1 13.47 -6.00 -4.11
C PHE A 1 12.34 -5.03 -3.93
N ASP A 2 12.67 -3.77 -3.71
CA ASP A 2 11.68 -2.77 -3.32
C ASP A 2 11.31 -1.95 -4.55
N GLU A 3 10.05 -1.52 -4.62
CA GLU A 3 9.49 -0.74 -5.73
C GLU A 3 9.62 -1.41 -7.10
N ILE A 4 9.45 -2.74 -7.15
CA ILE A 4 9.64 -3.52 -8.38
C ILE A 4 8.76 -3.05 -9.56
N GLY A 5 7.60 -2.47 -9.29
CA GLY A 5 6.71 -1.93 -10.31
C GLY A 5 7.28 -0.74 -11.08
N LEU A 6 8.19 0.06 -10.50
CA LEU A 6 8.86 1.15 -11.24
C LEU A 6 9.74 0.61 -12.36
N ALA A 7 10.33 -0.57 -12.13
CA ALA A 7 11.21 -1.22 -13.09
C ALA A 7 10.46 -1.65 -14.37
N GLU A 8 9.13 -1.78 -14.32
CA GLU A 8 8.26 -2.02 -15.47
C GLU A 8 8.19 -0.81 -16.41
N GLN A 9 8.26 0.41 -15.86
CA GLN A 9 8.22 1.65 -16.63
C GLN A 9 9.59 2.05 -17.20
N SER A 10 10.66 1.32 -16.85
CA SER A 10 12.00 1.64 -17.29
C SER A 10 12.20 1.34 -18.78
N PRO A 11 12.79 2.26 -19.56
CA PRO A 11 13.09 2.03 -20.98
C PRO A 11 14.11 0.91 -21.20
N HIS A 12 14.87 0.55 -20.16
CA HIS A 12 15.88 -0.52 -20.21
C HIS A 12 15.30 -1.92 -19.91
N ASN A 13 14.00 -2.02 -19.60
CA ASN A 13 13.29 -3.27 -19.29
C ASN A 13 14.10 -4.25 -18.40
N PRO A 14 14.56 -3.79 -17.22
CA PRO A 14 15.39 -4.60 -16.31
C PRO A 14 14.67 -5.88 -15.85
N LEU A 15 13.33 -5.89 -15.86
CA LEU A 15 12.52 -7.03 -15.46
C LEU A 15 12.52 -8.18 -16.47
N LYS A 16 13.06 -7.99 -17.68
CA LYS A 16 13.31 -9.10 -18.62
C LYS A 16 14.28 -10.14 -18.04
N ILE A 17 15.23 -9.70 -17.21
CA ILE A 17 16.16 -10.60 -16.52
C ILE A 17 15.42 -11.37 -15.41
N LEU A 18 14.52 -10.67 -14.70
CA LEU A 18 13.71 -11.30 -13.66
C LEU A 18 12.85 -12.44 -14.22
N HIS A 19 12.31 -12.28 -15.43
CA HIS A 19 11.55 -13.33 -16.12
C HIS A 19 12.34 -14.65 -16.21
N GLN A 20 13.61 -14.59 -16.64
CA GLN A 20 14.49 -15.77 -16.71
C GLN A 20 14.82 -16.35 -15.32
N LEU A 21 15.02 -15.49 -14.33
CA LEU A 21 15.35 -15.91 -12.96
C LEU A 21 14.20 -16.59 -12.23
N LEU A 22 12.95 -16.24 -12.57
CA LEU A 22 11.74 -16.79 -11.93
C LEU A 22 11.29 -18.13 -12.52
N GLU A 23 11.73 -18.52 -13.73
CA GLU A 23 11.37 -19.83 -14.31
C GLU A 23 12.06 -21.00 -13.59
N HIS A 24 13.30 -20.80 -13.16
CA HIS A 24 14.08 -21.77 -12.38
C HIS A 24 14.76 -21.07 -11.20
N PRO A 25 14.01 -20.73 -10.15
CA PRO A 25 14.54 -19.95 -9.05
C PRO A 25 15.62 -20.73 -8.30
N LYS A 26 16.86 -20.25 -8.39
CA LYS A 26 18.00 -20.77 -7.60
C LYS A 26 18.07 -20.16 -6.20
N ILE A 27 17.36 -19.05 -5.99
CA ILE A 27 17.25 -18.32 -4.73
C ILE A 27 15.80 -17.91 -4.51
N SER A 28 15.39 -17.80 -3.26
CA SER A 28 14.09 -17.21 -2.91
C SER A 28 14.10 -15.71 -3.21
N PHE A 29 12.98 -15.21 -3.74
CA PHE A 29 12.82 -13.81 -4.12
C PHE A 29 11.51 -13.25 -3.57
N VAL A 30 11.57 -12.03 -3.01
CA VAL A 30 10.40 -11.25 -2.60
C VAL A 30 10.51 -9.86 -3.23
N GLY A 31 9.48 -9.48 -3.97
CA GLY A 31 9.30 -8.16 -4.55
C GLY A 31 8.20 -7.40 -3.83
N ILE A 32 8.44 -6.15 -3.46
CA ILE A 32 7.44 -5.25 -2.87
C ILE A 32 7.22 -4.09 -3.85
N SER A 33 5.97 -3.67 -4.04
CA SER A 33 5.64 -2.58 -4.95
C SER A 33 4.30 -1.95 -4.61
N ASN A 34 4.19 -0.64 -4.82
CA ASN A 34 2.92 0.08 -4.83
C ASN A 34 2.21 0.02 -6.19
N TRP A 35 2.92 -0.39 -7.25
CA TRP A 35 2.38 -0.55 -8.60
C TRP A 35 2.29 -2.02 -8.98
N SER A 36 1.23 -2.40 -9.68
CA SER A 36 1.09 -3.73 -10.24
C SER A 36 2.11 -3.99 -11.33
N LEU A 37 2.55 -5.24 -11.44
CA LEU A 37 3.35 -5.72 -12.57
C LEU A 37 2.43 -6.20 -13.70
N ASP A 38 2.99 -6.44 -14.89
CA ASP A 38 2.22 -7.07 -15.96
C ASP A 38 1.87 -8.54 -15.61
N ALA A 39 0.80 -9.03 -16.24
CA ALA A 39 0.29 -10.37 -15.98
C ALA A 39 1.31 -11.48 -16.25
N ALA A 40 2.20 -11.35 -17.24
CA ALA A 40 3.16 -12.39 -17.57
C ALA A 40 4.22 -12.58 -16.46
N LYS A 41 4.60 -11.50 -15.77
CA LYS A 41 5.47 -11.56 -14.59
C LYS A 41 4.72 -12.04 -13.35
N MET A 42 3.49 -11.58 -13.14
CA MET A 42 2.66 -12.01 -12.00
C MET A 42 2.34 -13.51 -12.02
N ASN A 43 2.16 -14.11 -13.20
CA ASN A 43 1.91 -15.56 -13.34
C ASN A 43 3.04 -16.46 -12.84
N ARG A 44 4.24 -15.92 -12.60
CA ARG A 44 5.43 -16.65 -12.14
C ARG A 44 5.70 -16.46 -10.64
N MET A 45 4.83 -15.74 -9.94
CA MET A 45 4.96 -15.44 -8.52
C MET A 45 3.63 -15.65 -7.79
N ILE A 46 3.70 -15.79 -6.47
CA ILE A 46 2.52 -15.66 -5.62
C ILE A 46 2.35 -14.18 -5.32
N MET A 47 1.22 -13.61 -5.75
CA MET A 47 0.90 -12.21 -5.50
C MET A 47 0.03 -12.08 -4.25
N HIS A 48 0.43 -11.18 -3.36
CA HIS A 48 -0.40 -10.72 -2.26
C HIS A 48 -0.62 -9.21 -2.39
N SER A 49 -1.88 -8.80 -2.45
CA SER A 49 -2.27 -7.39 -2.56
C SER A 49 -2.81 -6.92 -1.21
N ILE A 50 -2.29 -5.79 -0.74
CA ILE A 50 -2.75 -5.15 0.50
C ILE A 50 -3.63 -3.96 0.11
N PRO A 51 -4.97 -4.07 0.22
CA PRO A 51 -5.87 -2.95 -0.07
C PRO A 51 -5.82 -1.89 1.04
N LEU A 52 -6.44 -0.74 0.77
CA LEU A 52 -6.71 0.25 1.82
C LEU A 52 -7.54 -0.38 2.94
N MET A 53 -7.18 -0.07 4.19
CA MET A 53 -7.91 -0.54 5.36
C MET A 53 -9.33 0.03 5.38
N ASP A 54 -10.30 -0.82 5.71
CA ASP A 54 -11.66 -0.40 5.99
C ASP A 54 -11.78 0.15 7.42
N HIS A 55 -12.96 0.65 7.77
CA HIS A 55 -13.22 1.22 9.09
C HIS A 55 -12.87 0.26 10.24
N ASN A 56 -13.19 -1.03 10.08
CA ASN A 56 -12.91 -2.05 11.09
C ASN A 56 -11.41 -2.33 11.20
N GLY A 57 -10.70 -2.43 10.08
CA GLY A 57 -9.25 -2.59 10.05
C GLY A 57 -8.53 -1.41 10.70
N LEU A 58 -8.99 -0.18 10.46
CA LEU A 58 -8.48 1.01 11.12
C LEU A 58 -8.74 0.99 12.63
N MET A 59 -9.94 0.57 13.05
CA MET A 59 -10.30 0.44 14.47
C MET A 59 -9.42 -0.58 15.20
N GLU A 60 -9.26 -1.78 14.64
CA GLU A 60 -8.42 -2.82 15.24
C GLU A 60 -6.95 -2.41 15.25
N THR A 61 -6.46 -1.74 14.21
CA THR A 61 -5.10 -1.20 14.18
C THR A 61 -4.89 -0.14 15.26
N ALA A 62 -5.82 0.82 15.40
CA ALA A 62 -5.73 1.84 16.42
C ALA A 62 -5.75 1.25 17.84
N LYS A 63 -6.65 0.28 18.11
CA LYS A 63 -6.68 -0.44 19.41
C LYS A 63 -5.38 -1.19 19.67
N ALA A 64 -4.78 -1.80 18.65
CA ALA A 64 -3.53 -2.52 18.78
C ALA A 64 -2.36 -1.57 19.11
N ILE A 65 -2.29 -0.42 18.43
CA ILE A 65 -1.28 0.63 18.71
C ILE A 65 -1.48 1.20 20.13
N LEU A 66 -2.73 1.44 20.52
CA LEU A 66 -3.10 2.10 21.78
C LEU A 66 -3.31 1.14 22.95
N LYS A 67 -2.95 -0.14 22.82
CA LYS A 67 -3.28 -1.22 23.76
C LYS A 67 -2.97 -0.92 25.24
N ASN A 68 -1.94 -0.11 25.50
CA ASN A 68 -1.50 0.26 26.86
C ASN A 68 -1.90 1.68 27.28
N SER A 69 -2.83 2.32 26.55
CA SER A 69 -3.27 3.70 26.80
C SER A 69 -4.73 3.75 27.21
N THR A 70 -5.12 4.78 27.97
CA THR A 70 -6.50 5.02 28.41
C THR A 70 -7.33 5.80 27.38
N PHE A 71 -7.04 5.62 26.09
CA PHE A 71 -7.73 6.35 25.04
C PHE A 71 -9.22 5.95 24.96
N LEU A 72 -10.11 6.94 24.86
CA LEU A 72 -11.53 6.68 24.68
C LEU A 72 -11.80 6.17 23.26
N ASN A 73 -12.55 5.06 23.14
CA ASN A 73 -12.98 4.53 21.83
C ASN A 73 -13.64 5.59 20.95
N GLN A 74 -14.39 6.53 21.53
CA GLN A 74 -15.01 7.63 20.81
C GLN A 74 -13.98 8.54 20.10
N ALA A 75 -12.82 8.78 20.73
CA ALA A 75 -11.76 9.58 20.11
C ALA A 75 -11.15 8.86 18.91
N ILE A 76 -10.94 7.54 19.01
CA ILE A 76 -10.49 6.70 17.90
C ILE A 76 -11.48 6.76 16.74
N THR A 77 -12.78 6.59 17.01
CA THR A 77 -13.84 6.70 15.99
C THR A 77 -13.84 8.07 15.31
N ASN A 78 -13.65 9.15 16.06
CA ASN A 78 -13.59 10.50 15.49
C ASN A 78 -12.39 10.67 14.56
N ILE A 79 -11.20 10.16 14.93
CA ILE A 79 -9.99 10.21 14.10
C ILE A 79 -10.20 9.39 12.81
N ILE A 80 -10.71 8.16 12.92
CA ILE A 80 -11.02 7.31 11.76
C ILE A 80 -11.99 8.03 10.81
N THR A 81 -13.04 8.66 11.36
CA THR A 81 -14.03 9.39 10.56
C THR A 81 -13.39 10.55 9.77
N VAL A 82 -12.45 11.27 10.38
CA VAL A 82 -11.72 12.35 9.70
C VAL A 82 -10.81 11.78 8.61
N TYR A 83 -10.04 10.74 8.94
CA TYR A 83 -9.16 10.06 7.98
C TYR A 83 -9.93 9.55 6.76
N GLU A 84 -11.05 8.84 6.97
CA GLU A 84 -11.89 8.34 5.87
C GLU A 84 -12.45 9.48 5.00
N LYS A 85 -12.78 10.64 5.59
CA LYS A 85 -13.23 11.82 4.83
C LYS A 85 -12.11 12.37 3.95
N ILE A 86 -10.88 12.42 4.46
CA ILE A 86 -9.71 12.86 3.68
C ILE A 86 -9.45 11.90 2.52
N MET A 87 -9.43 10.58 2.80
CA MET A 87 -9.20 9.55 1.78
C MET A 87 -10.28 9.51 0.70
N LYS A 88 -11.53 9.85 1.04
CA LYS A 88 -12.67 9.85 0.11
C LYS A 88 -12.89 11.22 -0.55
N ASP A 89 -12.06 12.23 -0.27
CA ASP A 89 -12.28 13.58 -0.80
C ASP A 89 -12.07 13.64 -2.32
N ARG A 90 -13.17 13.86 -3.03
CA ARG A 90 -13.18 14.04 -4.49
C ARG A 90 -13.03 15.49 -4.92
N LYS A 91 -13.14 16.45 -3.99
CA LYS A 91 -13.14 17.89 -4.29
C LYS A 91 -11.74 18.49 -4.39
N ASN A 92 -10.70 17.66 -4.31
CA ASN A 92 -9.29 18.06 -4.31
C ASN A 92 -8.92 19.04 -3.17
N THR A 93 -9.74 19.12 -2.13
CA THR A 93 -9.52 20.00 -0.97
C THR A 93 -8.24 19.60 -0.24
N PHE A 94 -7.97 18.29 -0.20
CA PHE A 94 -6.82 17.70 0.47
C PHE A 94 -5.70 17.28 -0.50
N LYS A 95 -5.72 17.73 -1.76
CA LYS A 95 -4.70 17.41 -2.76
C LYS A 95 -3.67 18.53 -2.86
N LEU A 96 -2.67 18.49 -1.98
CA LEU A 96 -1.56 19.45 -2.02
C LEU A 96 -0.84 19.35 -3.37
N ASN A 97 -0.70 20.47 -4.08
CA ASN A 97 -0.04 20.55 -5.39
C ASN A 97 -0.60 19.57 -6.45
N GLY A 98 -1.88 19.21 -6.35
CA GLY A 98 -2.53 18.29 -7.30
C GLY A 98 -2.19 16.81 -7.09
N ASN A 99 -1.42 16.46 -6.05
CA ASN A 99 -1.15 15.06 -5.72
C ASN A 99 -2.37 14.42 -5.04
N SER A 100 -2.99 13.44 -5.71
CA SER A 100 -4.14 12.71 -5.18
C SER A 100 -3.81 11.77 -4.04
N ASP A 101 -2.55 11.34 -3.95
CA ASP A 101 -2.10 10.29 -3.03
C ASP A 101 -1.17 10.89 -1.97
N PHE A 102 -1.43 12.15 -1.60
CA PHE A 102 -0.62 12.89 -0.65
C PHE A 102 -0.71 12.33 0.78
N PHE A 103 -1.93 11.96 1.20
CA PHE A 103 -2.17 11.32 2.49
C PHE A 103 -2.28 9.80 2.31
N GLY A 104 -1.74 9.03 3.24
CA GLY A 104 -1.82 7.56 3.25
C GLY A 104 -1.89 6.97 4.66
N ALA A 105 -1.73 5.65 4.75
CA ALA A 105 -1.91 4.92 6.01
C ALA A 105 -0.98 5.37 7.14
N ARG A 106 0.21 5.91 6.81
CA ARG A 106 1.17 6.43 7.80
C ARG A 106 0.70 7.71 8.47
N ASP A 107 -0.19 8.49 7.84
CA ASP A 107 -0.79 9.66 8.46
C ASP A 107 -1.86 9.29 9.50
N PHE A 108 -2.29 8.03 9.52
CA PHE A 108 -3.24 7.50 10.49
C PHE A 108 -2.59 6.86 11.72
N TYR A 109 -1.46 6.16 11.54
CA TYR A 109 -0.75 5.43 12.61
C TYR A 109 -0.12 6.36 13.65
#